data_AF-A0A7X8PLH1-F1
#
_entry.id   AF-A0A7X8PLH1-F1
#
_cell.length_a   1.000
_cell.length_b   1.000
_cell.length_c   1.000
_cell.angle_alpha   90.00
_cell.angle_beta   90.00
_cell.angle_gamma   90.00
#
_symmetry.space_group_name_H-M   'P 1'
#
loop_
_entity.id
_entity.type
_entity.pdbx_description
1 polymer ?
#
loop_
_entity_poly.entity_id
_entity_poly.type
_entity_poly.pdbx_seq_one_letter_code
_entity_poly.pdbx_strand_id
1 'polypeptide(L)'
;MHRNSTHQYWPDRTDPWHKIFFVVSGAMVDYLFASYHLEDCYYISDAKILFSFFESMRDLNYNSEHVHRRAAVIFHQLLEEAYRLVYGVKHDIPYKFEALKDELDNHLEHRFEINKYCSNHEISAPYMIRGFRNYYGVTPYEYLMKKRLELAMRLLNYSSFSVKEIAARLCFSDQYYFSNYFKQKNGVSPTRYRNQH
;
A
#
# COMPACT_ATOMS: atom_id res chain seq x y z
N MET A 1 2.99 -18.31 7.27
CA MET A 1 1.69 -19.03 7.21
C MET A 1 0.81 -18.30 6.23
N HIS A 2 0.32 -18.94 5.18
CA HIS A 2 -0.49 -18.26 4.17
C HIS A 2 -1.91 -18.03 4.67
N ARG A 3 -2.52 -16.90 4.26
CA ARG A 3 -3.96 -16.66 4.37
C ARG A 3 -4.69 -17.83 3.69
N ASN A 4 -5.65 -18.47 4.38
CA ASN A 4 -6.46 -19.60 3.88
C ASN A 4 -5.72 -20.92 3.57
N SER A 5 -4.71 -21.30 4.38
CA SER A 5 -4.02 -22.58 4.21
C SER A 5 -4.00 -23.43 5.48
N THR A 6 -4.43 -24.69 5.36
CA THR A 6 -4.39 -25.68 6.46
C THR A 6 -3.02 -26.32 6.51
N HIS A 7 -2.37 -26.30 7.68
CA HIS A 7 -1.08 -26.93 7.89
C HIS A 7 -1.16 -27.86 9.12
N GLN A 8 -0.55 -29.04 9.02
CA GLN A 8 -0.38 -29.98 10.13
C GLN A 8 1.12 -30.13 10.42
N TYR A 9 1.50 -29.98 11.70
CA TYR A 9 2.86 -30.21 12.20
C TYR A 9 2.76 -30.86 13.58
N TRP A 10 3.76 -31.66 13.94
CA TRP A 10 3.85 -32.36 15.22
C TRP A 10 5.14 -31.94 15.95
N PRO A 11 5.08 -31.52 17.22
CA PRO A 11 6.27 -31.22 18.01
C PRO A 11 6.96 -32.51 18.51
N ASP A 12 8.27 -32.44 18.72
CA ASP A 12 9.05 -33.44 19.46
C ASP A 12 8.53 -33.51 20.91
N ARG A 13 8.44 -34.71 21.49
CA ARG A 13 7.92 -34.91 22.86
C ARG A 13 8.87 -34.41 23.95
N THR A 14 10.14 -34.18 23.63
CA THR A 14 11.19 -33.85 24.60
C THR A 14 11.61 -32.38 24.61
N ASP A 15 11.30 -31.63 23.54
CA ASP A 15 11.49 -30.18 23.43
C ASP A 15 10.43 -29.57 22.48
N PRO A 16 9.21 -29.32 22.98
CA PRO A 16 8.11 -28.90 22.12
C PRO A 16 8.29 -27.45 21.65
N TRP A 17 7.99 -27.22 20.38
CA TRP A 17 7.98 -25.86 19.82
C TRP A 17 6.83 -25.07 20.42
N HIS A 18 7.14 -23.95 21.07
CA HIS A 18 6.13 -22.99 21.52
C HIS A 18 5.77 -22.05 20.36
N LYS A 19 4.53 -22.16 19.87
CA LYS A 19 4.01 -21.30 18.82
C LYS A 19 3.06 -20.26 19.40
N ILE A 20 3.41 -18.99 19.23
CA ILE A 20 2.54 -17.86 19.55
C ILE A 20 2.04 -17.27 18.23
N PHE A 21 0.74 -17.02 18.15
CA PHE A 21 0.12 -16.29 17.05
C PHE A 21 -1.02 -15.44 17.58
N PHE A 22 -1.30 -14.34 16.92
CA PHE A 22 -2.52 -13.56 17.13
C PHE A 22 -3.25 -13.41 15.80
N VAL A 23 -4.56 -13.26 15.87
CA VAL A 23 -5.38 -12.92 14.70
C VAL A 23 -5.76 -11.45 14.83
N VAL A 24 -5.49 -10.67 13.79
CA VAL A 24 -5.86 -9.25 13.73
C VAL A 24 -6.97 -9.08 12.70
N SER A 25 -8.00 -8.34 13.11
CA SER A 25 -9.13 -7.97 12.25
C SER A 25 -9.52 -6.54 12.52
N GLY A 26 -9.90 -5.80 11.47
CA GLY A 26 -10.35 -4.42 11.58
C GLY A 26 -10.32 -3.73 10.23
N ALA A 27 -11.06 -2.64 10.10
CA ALA A 27 -11.21 -1.92 8.83
C ALA A 27 -9.88 -1.41 8.24
N MET A 28 -8.84 -1.23 9.06
CA MET A 28 -7.55 -0.67 8.65
C MET A 28 -6.45 -1.72 8.43
N VAL A 29 -6.71 -3.00 8.70
CA VAL A 29 -5.65 -4.02 8.72
C VAL A 29 -4.99 -4.18 7.34
N ASP A 30 -5.79 -4.36 6.28
CA ASP A 30 -5.25 -4.50 4.92
C ASP A 30 -4.54 -3.22 4.46
N TYR A 31 -5.00 -2.03 4.89
CA TYR A 31 -4.35 -0.76 4.60
C TYR A 31 -2.98 -0.63 5.27
N LEU A 32 -2.86 -1.05 6.53
CA LEU A 32 -1.60 -1.01 7.27
C LEU A 32 -0.56 -1.96 6.68
N PHE A 33 -0.96 -3.18 6.32
CA PHE A 33 -0.05 -4.10 5.62
C PHE A 33 0.43 -3.50 4.31
N ALA A 34 -0.47 -2.90 3.52
CA ALA A 34 -0.10 -2.25 2.27
C ALA A 34 0.80 -1.02 2.45
N SER A 35 0.59 -0.21 3.51
CA SER A 35 1.45 0.95 3.78
C SER A 35 2.86 0.55 4.20
N TYR A 36 3.00 -0.61 4.82
CA TYR A 36 4.28 -1.17 5.26
C TYR A 36 4.89 -2.14 4.24
N HIS A 37 4.25 -2.37 3.10
CA HIS A 37 4.69 -3.36 2.12
C HIS A 37 4.87 -4.77 2.72
N LEU A 38 4.01 -5.16 3.66
CA LEU A 38 4.08 -6.43 4.39
C LEU A 38 2.94 -7.40 4.00
N GLU A 39 2.52 -7.43 2.73
CA GLU A 39 1.41 -8.28 2.26
C GLU A 39 1.78 -9.76 2.05
N ASP A 40 3.07 -10.09 1.96
CA ASP A 40 3.58 -11.44 1.71
C ASP A 40 3.97 -12.20 3.00
N CYS A 41 4.55 -13.41 2.83
CA CYS A 41 5.06 -14.20 3.94
C CYS A 41 6.58 -13.98 4.11
N TYR A 42 6.97 -13.44 5.26
CA TYR A 42 8.37 -13.12 5.58
C TYR A 42 8.94 -14.09 6.62
N TYR A 43 10.19 -14.49 6.43
CA TYR A 43 10.96 -15.25 7.40
C TYR A 43 12.02 -14.32 8.00
N ILE A 44 11.96 -14.12 9.33
CA ILE A 44 12.87 -13.26 10.08
C ILE A 44 13.56 -14.14 11.12
N SER A 45 14.86 -14.36 10.95
CA SER A 45 15.64 -15.28 11.79
C SER A 45 15.99 -14.72 13.17
N ASP A 46 16.24 -13.41 13.29
CA ASP A 46 16.41 -12.72 14.58
C ASP A 46 15.24 -11.79 14.84
N ALA A 47 14.20 -12.34 15.47
CA ALA A 47 12.93 -11.67 15.72
C ALA A 47 12.72 -11.28 17.19
N LYS A 48 13.80 -11.12 17.97
CA LYS A 48 13.70 -10.83 19.42
C LYS A 48 12.82 -9.60 19.72
N ILE A 49 13.01 -8.52 18.95
CA ILE A 49 12.20 -7.30 19.12
C ILE A 49 10.74 -7.55 18.74
N LEU A 50 10.46 -8.30 17.66
CA LEU A 50 9.10 -8.66 17.30
C LEU A 50 8.42 -9.46 18.39
N PHE A 51 9.13 -10.45 18.94
CA PHE A 51 8.65 -11.31 20.02
C PHE A 51 8.19 -10.48 21.23
N SER A 52 8.88 -9.38 21.57
CA SER A 52 8.47 -8.50 22.67
C SER A 52 7.08 -7.88 22.48
N PHE A 53 6.65 -7.63 21.25
CA PHE A 53 5.29 -7.15 20.96
C PHE A 53 4.25 -8.26 21.05
N PHE A 54 4.61 -9.52 20.72
CA PHE A 54 3.73 -10.67 20.93
C PHE A 54 3.45 -10.87 22.43
N GLU A 55 4.49 -10.78 23.26
CA GLU A 55 4.36 -10.82 24.72
C GLU A 55 3.49 -9.66 25.22
N SER A 56 3.75 -8.44 24.74
CA SER A 56 2.96 -7.25 25.09
C SER A 56 1.48 -7.39 24.71
N MET A 57 1.18 -8.00 23.56
CA MET A 57 -0.19 -8.30 23.12
C MET A 57 -0.85 -9.37 23.98
N ARG A 58 -0.12 -10.43 24.35
CA ARG A 58 -0.61 -11.51 25.22
C ARG A 58 -0.98 -11.00 26.61
N ASP A 59 -0.21 -10.05 27.12
CA ASP A 59 -0.40 -9.51 28.47
C ASP A 59 -1.55 -8.46 28.53
N LEU A 60 -2.16 -8.12 27.38
CA LEU A 60 -3.38 -7.32 27.35
C LEU A 60 -4.56 -8.12 27.93
N ASN A 61 -4.94 -7.80 29.17
CA ASN A 61 -6.09 -8.40 29.84
C ASN A 61 -7.41 -8.00 29.15
N TYR A 62 -8.09 -8.95 28.49
CA TYR A 62 -9.23 -8.78 27.55
C TYR A 62 -10.52 -8.15 28.10
N ASN A 63 -10.53 -7.55 29.29
CA ASN A 63 -11.74 -7.15 30.00
C ASN A 63 -12.11 -5.65 29.89
N SER A 64 -11.60 -4.89 28.90
CA SER A 64 -12.03 -3.49 28.72
C SER A 64 -11.89 -2.96 27.28
N GLU A 65 -12.68 -1.94 26.94
CA GLU A 65 -12.62 -1.22 25.66
C GLU A 65 -11.23 -0.59 25.37
N HIS A 66 -10.44 -0.30 26.42
CA HIS A 66 -9.07 0.21 26.29
C HIS A 66 -8.11 -0.81 25.67
N VAL A 67 -8.43 -2.10 25.74
CA VAL A 67 -7.60 -3.19 25.19
C VAL A 67 -7.48 -3.08 23.68
N HIS A 68 -8.57 -2.79 22.97
CA HIS A 68 -8.54 -2.69 21.51
C HIS A 68 -7.66 -1.53 21.02
N ARG A 69 -7.73 -0.38 21.70
CA ARG A 69 -6.86 0.77 21.38
C ARG A 69 -5.39 0.45 21.65
N ARG A 70 -5.09 -0.19 22.78
CA ARG A 70 -3.72 -0.57 23.11
C ARG A 70 -3.17 -1.65 22.16
N ALA A 71 -3.99 -2.64 21.80
CA ALA A 71 -3.68 -3.67 20.84
C ALA A 71 -3.39 -3.08 19.45
N ALA A 72 -4.18 -2.10 19.00
CA ALA A 72 -3.95 -1.42 17.73
C ALA A 72 -2.60 -0.68 17.70
N VAL A 73 -2.25 0.01 18.80
CA VAL A 73 -0.94 0.69 18.91
C VAL A 73 0.20 -0.31 18.87
N ILE A 74 0.12 -1.39 19.66
CA ILE A 74 1.17 -2.42 19.69
C ILE A 74 1.29 -3.10 18.32
N PHE A 75 0.18 -3.38 17.65
CA PHE A 75 0.19 -3.96 16.31
C PHE A 75 0.86 -3.03 15.29
N HIS A 76 0.59 -1.73 15.34
CA HIS A 76 1.25 -0.76 14.46
C HIS A 76 2.75 -0.67 14.71
N GLN A 77 3.18 -0.73 15.98
CA GLN A 77 4.61 -0.77 16.35
C GLN A 77 5.27 -2.07 15.87
N LEU A 78 4.56 -3.20 15.96
CA LEU A 78 5.02 -4.48 15.43
C LEU A 78 5.22 -4.42 13.91
N LEU A 79 4.29 -3.81 13.15
CA LEU A 79 4.42 -3.67 11.70
C LEU A 79 5.61 -2.77 11.33
N GLU A 80 5.81 -1.66 12.04
CA GLU A 80 6.96 -0.78 11.84
C GLU A 80 8.29 -1.51 12.05
N GLU A 81 8.43 -2.27 13.14
CA GLU A 81 9.65 -3.04 13.40
C GLU A 81 9.79 -4.23 12.44
N ALA A 82 8.70 -4.86 12.03
CA ALA A 82 8.74 -5.91 11.02
C ALA A 82 9.19 -5.35 9.68
N TYR A 83 8.69 -4.19 9.27
CA TYR A 83 9.17 -3.46 8.12
C TYR A 83 10.66 -3.17 8.25
N ARG A 84 11.11 -2.65 9.39
CA ARG A 84 12.54 -2.42 9.63
C ARG A 84 13.38 -3.70 9.60
N LEU A 85 12.89 -4.85 10.03
CA LEU A 85 13.70 -6.08 10.00
C LEU A 85 13.71 -6.74 8.62
N VAL A 86 12.60 -6.66 7.90
CA VAL A 86 12.49 -7.17 6.54
C VAL A 86 13.27 -6.29 5.56
N TYR A 87 13.25 -4.97 5.78
CA TYR A 87 13.75 -3.97 4.84
C TYR A 87 14.92 -3.12 5.38
N GLY A 88 15.33 -3.26 6.64
CA GLY A 88 16.22 -2.29 7.30
C GLY A 88 17.69 -2.69 7.36
N VAL A 89 18.49 -1.97 6.61
CA VAL A 89 19.00 -0.65 7.04
C VAL A 89 18.36 0.33 6.07
N LYS A 90 17.99 1.56 6.49
CA LYS A 90 17.48 2.65 5.63
C LYS A 90 17.74 2.37 4.15
N HIS A 91 16.74 1.87 3.44
CA HIS A 91 16.67 2.27 2.05
C HIS A 91 16.27 3.73 2.14
N ASP A 92 17.27 4.63 2.21
CA ASP A 92 17.11 5.92 1.53
C ASP A 92 16.62 5.48 0.16
N ILE A 93 15.32 5.61 -0.09
CA ILE A 93 14.76 5.33 -1.40
C ILE A 93 15.64 6.17 -2.31
N PRO A 94 16.47 5.55 -3.17
CA PRO A 94 17.54 6.31 -3.80
C PRO A 94 16.92 7.53 -4.46
N TYR A 95 17.48 8.74 -4.23
CA TYR A 95 16.85 10.02 -4.57
C TYR A 95 16.15 10.03 -5.93
N LYS A 96 16.71 9.33 -6.93
CA LYS A 96 16.09 9.12 -8.25
C LYS A 96 14.64 8.57 -8.23
N PHE A 97 14.29 7.69 -7.29
CA PHE A 97 12.95 7.11 -7.17
C PHE A 97 12.02 7.98 -6.32
N GLU A 98 12.55 8.70 -5.32
CA GLU A 98 11.80 9.77 -4.63
C GLU A 98 11.47 10.90 -5.60
N ALA A 99 12.47 11.39 -6.32
CA ALA A 99 12.31 12.40 -7.36
C ALA A 99 11.33 11.96 -8.45
N LEU A 100 11.32 10.69 -8.86
CA LEU A 100 10.30 10.18 -9.78
C LEU A 100 8.91 10.21 -9.14
N LYS A 101 8.77 9.79 -7.87
CA LYS A 101 7.48 9.84 -7.18
C LYS A 101 6.96 11.28 -7.10
N ASP A 102 7.81 12.23 -6.71
CA ASP A 102 7.45 13.63 -6.61
C ASP A 102 7.09 14.22 -7.97
N GLU A 103 7.84 13.84 -9.03
CA GLU A 103 7.49 14.21 -10.39
C GLU A 103 6.10 13.69 -10.79
N LEU A 104 5.78 12.43 -10.48
CA LEU A 104 4.47 11.85 -10.75
C LEU A 104 3.36 12.55 -9.96
N ASP A 105 3.59 12.84 -8.68
CA ASP A 105 2.63 13.54 -7.81
C ASP A 105 2.33 14.96 -8.31
N ASN A 106 3.29 15.61 -8.96
CA ASN A 106 3.13 16.94 -9.57
C ASN A 106 2.53 16.91 -11.00
N HIS A 107 2.41 15.73 -11.63
CA HIS A 107 1.94 15.57 -13.01
C HIS A 107 0.60 14.81 -13.12
N LEU A 108 -0.26 14.92 -12.10
CA LEU A 108 -1.60 14.31 -12.15
C LEU A 108 -2.46 14.90 -13.27
N GLU A 109 -2.32 16.20 -13.53
CA GLU A 109 -3.11 16.95 -14.52
C GLU A 109 -2.33 17.26 -15.81
N HIS A 110 -1.13 16.69 -15.95
CA HIS A 110 -0.25 16.91 -17.08
C HIS A 110 0.23 15.58 -17.67
N ARG A 111 0.57 15.57 -18.96
CA ARG A 111 1.07 14.34 -19.59
C ARG A 111 2.46 14.03 -19.07
N PHE A 112 2.61 12.90 -18.39
CA PHE A 112 3.88 12.37 -17.94
C PHE A 112 4.36 11.25 -18.88
N GLU A 113 5.62 11.30 -19.29
CA GLU A 113 6.25 10.29 -20.13
C GLU A 113 7.53 9.78 -19.47
N ILE A 114 7.50 8.53 -18.97
CA ILE A 114 8.62 7.93 -18.25
C ILE A 114 9.92 7.93 -19.07
N ASN A 115 9.83 7.70 -20.38
CA ASN A 115 11.00 7.72 -21.26
C ASN A 115 11.63 9.11 -21.32
N LYS A 116 10.83 10.18 -21.41
CA LYS A 116 11.32 11.55 -21.44
C LYS A 116 11.97 11.93 -20.10
N TYR A 117 11.32 11.60 -19.00
CA TYR A 117 11.90 11.78 -17.65
C TYR A 117 13.25 11.07 -17.55
N CYS A 118 13.29 9.79 -17.89
CA CYS A 118 14.49 8.97 -17.81
C CYS A 118 15.64 9.51 -18.69
N SER A 119 15.35 9.96 -19.92
CA SER A 119 16.34 10.59 -20.79
C SER A 119 16.92 11.88 -20.20
N ASN A 120 16.09 12.73 -19.58
CA ASN A 120 16.53 13.97 -18.94
C ASN A 120 17.41 13.74 -17.70
N HIS A 121 17.32 12.56 -17.10
CA HIS A 121 18.07 12.17 -15.90
C HIS A 121 19.18 11.14 -16.20
N GLU A 122 19.46 10.86 -17.48
CA GLU A 122 20.50 9.90 -17.91
C GLU A 122 20.33 8.50 -17.31
N ILE A 123 19.08 8.06 -17.08
CA ILE A 123 18.75 6.75 -16.52
C ILE A 123 17.94 5.95 -17.54
N SER A 124 18.09 4.62 -17.56
CA SER A 124 17.23 3.79 -18.42
C SER A 124 15.83 3.59 -17.82
N ALA A 125 14.79 3.73 -18.65
CA ALA A 125 13.40 3.49 -18.26
C ALA A 125 13.17 2.10 -17.63
N PRO A 126 13.71 0.98 -18.16
CA PRO A 126 13.55 -0.33 -17.55
C PRO A 126 14.13 -0.42 -16.13
N TYR A 127 15.30 0.20 -15.90
CA TYR A 127 15.88 0.27 -14.55
C TYR A 127 15.01 1.10 -13.62
N MET A 128 14.55 2.27 -14.08
CA MET A 128 13.72 3.16 -13.30
C MET A 128 12.39 2.50 -12.90
N ILE A 129 11.71 1.85 -13.84
CA ILE A 129 10.43 1.16 -13.59
C ILE A 129 10.61 0.01 -12.60
N ARG A 130 11.64 -0.82 -12.77
CA ARG A 130 11.92 -1.94 -11.86
C ARG A 130 12.26 -1.44 -10.46
N GLY A 131 13.15 -0.47 -10.35
CA GLY A 131 13.53 0.09 -9.05
C GLY A 131 12.34 0.76 -8.35
N PHE A 132 11.56 1.57 -9.07
CA PHE A 132 10.36 2.18 -8.52
C PHE A 132 9.36 1.11 -8.02
N ARG A 133 9.14 0.04 -8.79
CA ARG A 133 8.30 -1.08 -8.36
C ARG A 133 8.84 -1.80 -7.12
N ASN A 134 10.16 -1.98 -7.03
CA ASN A 134 10.78 -2.61 -5.87
C ASN A 134 10.61 -1.77 -4.59
N TYR A 135 10.66 -0.44 -4.71
CA TYR A 135 10.55 0.46 -3.56
C TYR A 135 9.10 0.84 -3.19
N TYR A 136 8.19 0.90 -4.17
CA TYR A 136 6.81 1.37 -3.97
C TYR A 136 5.73 0.30 -4.22
N GLY A 137 6.13 -0.94 -4.54
CA GLY A 137 5.23 -2.07 -4.79
C GLY A 137 4.48 -2.05 -6.12
N VAL A 138 4.47 -0.92 -6.84
CA VAL A 138 3.73 -0.73 -8.09
C VAL A 138 4.58 -0.06 -9.16
N THR A 139 4.23 -0.22 -10.44
CA THR A 139 4.93 0.52 -11.51
C THR A 139 4.61 2.02 -11.47
N PRO A 140 5.48 2.90 -12.03
CA PRO A 140 5.21 4.34 -12.12
C PRO A 140 3.86 4.67 -12.77
N TYR A 141 3.48 3.92 -13.80
CA TYR A 141 2.20 4.11 -14.50
C TYR A 141 1.01 3.76 -13.60
N GLU A 142 1.06 2.62 -12.90
CA GLU A 142 0.00 2.22 -11.98
C GLU A 142 -0.15 3.20 -10.82
N TYR A 143 0.97 3.69 -10.28
CA TYR A 143 0.98 4.75 -9.26
C TYR A 143 0.28 6.01 -9.75
N LEU A 144 0.67 6.52 -10.92
CA LEU A 144 0.08 7.72 -11.52
C LEU A 144 -1.42 7.56 -11.78
N MET A 145 -1.84 6.41 -12.32
CA MET A 145 -3.27 6.15 -12.57
C MET A 145 -4.08 6.06 -11.28
N LYS A 146 -3.53 5.45 -10.23
CA LYS A 146 -4.16 5.41 -8.90
C LYS A 146 -4.35 6.82 -8.34
N LYS A 147 -3.30 7.66 -8.39
CA LYS A 147 -3.37 9.06 -7.94
C LYS A 147 -4.34 9.91 -8.74
N ARG A 148 -4.39 9.74 -10.07
CA ARG A 148 -5.41 10.38 -10.91
C ARG A 148 -6.81 9.94 -10.56
N LEU A 149 -7.02 8.67 -10.23
CA LEU A 149 -8.33 8.18 -9.81
C LEU A 149 -8.76 8.77 -8.46
N GLU A 150 -7.84 8.86 -7.50
CA GLU A 150 -8.06 9.53 -6.21
C GLU A 150 -8.45 11.01 -6.42
N LEU A 151 -7.77 11.73 -7.32
CA LEU A 151 -8.12 13.10 -7.68
C LEU A 151 -9.45 13.19 -8.42
N ALA A 152 -9.75 12.25 -9.32
CA ALA A 152 -11.02 12.18 -10.03
C ALA A 152 -12.20 12.09 -9.07
N MET A 153 -12.11 11.24 -8.05
CA MET A 153 -13.13 11.13 -7.00
C MET A 153 -13.34 12.45 -6.26
N ARG A 154 -12.26 13.17 -5.94
CA ARG A 154 -12.35 14.49 -5.30
C ARG A 154 -13.02 15.51 -6.21
N LEU A 155 -12.64 15.56 -7.49
CA LEU A 155 -13.26 16.48 -8.46
C LEU A 155 -14.73 16.14 -8.72
N LEU A 156 -15.10 14.86 -8.71
CA LEU A 156 -16.49 14.44 -8.87
C LEU A 156 -17.39 14.94 -7.74
N ASN A 157 -16.87 14.95 -6.50
CA ASN A 157 -17.62 15.31 -5.30
C ASN A 157 -17.57 16.81 -4.97
N TYR A 158 -16.46 17.49 -5.27
CA TYR A 158 -16.19 18.84 -4.77
C TYR A 158 -16.01 19.89 -5.86
N SER A 159 -16.32 19.57 -7.11
CA SER A 159 -16.27 20.53 -8.22
C SER A 159 -17.47 20.39 -9.14
N SER A 160 -17.73 21.44 -9.93
CA SER A 160 -18.78 21.47 -10.95
C SER A 160 -18.32 20.94 -12.32
N PHE A 161 -17.07 20.47 -12.46
CA PHE A 161 -16.56 19.98 -13.73
C PHE A 161 -17.38 18.81 -14.25
N SER A 162 -17.67 18.78 -15.55
CA SER A 162 -18.26 17.63 -16.22
C SER A 162 -17.31 16.43 -16.19
N VAL A 163 -17.86 15.22 -16.37
CA VAL A 163 -17.06 13.99 -16.50
C VAL A 163 -16.05 14.10 -17.66
N LYS A 164 -16.42 14.80 -18.74
CA LYS A 164 -15.55 15.07 -19.88
C LYS A 164 -14.36 15.97 -19.51
N GLU A 165 -14.63 17.06 -18.77
CA GLU A 165 -13.58 17.97 -18.30
C GLU A 165 -12.63 17.28 -17.32
N ILE A 166 -13.15 16.47 -16.40
CA ILE A 166 -12.33 15.69 -15.46
C ILE A 166 -11.44 14.70 -16.21
N ALA A 167 -11.98 13.98 -17.21
CA ALA A 167 -11.19 13.06 -18.03
C ALA A 167 -10.04 13.77 -18.76
N ALA A 168 -10.34 14.91 -19.39
CA ALA A 168 -9.35 15.71 -20.09
C ALA A 168 -8.29 16.29 -19.14
N ARG A 169 -8.72 16.83 -18.00
CA ARG A 169 -7.85 17.40 -16.96
C ARG A 169 -6.87 16.36 -16.41
N LEU A 170 -7.31 15.12 -16.24
CA LEU A 170 -6.48 14.01 -15.77
C LEU A 170 -5.76 13.26 -16.90
N CYS A 171 -5.68 13.87 -18.09
CA CYS A 171 -4.96 13.36 -19.25
C CYS A 171 -5.37 11.93 -19.67
N PHE A 172 -6.65 11.58 -19.54
CA PHE A 172 -7.22 10.40 -20.22
C PHE A 172 -7.43 10.72 -21.70
N SER A 173 -7.28 9.70 -22.57
CA SER A 173 -7.44 9.86 -24.03
C SER A 173 -8.81 10.41 -24.40
N ASP A 174 -9.84 9.96 -23.68
CA ASP A 174 -11.21 10.34 -23.88
C ASP A 174 -12.07 10.00 -22.64
N GLN A 175 -13.30 10.51 -22.65
CA GLN A 175 -14.27 10.33 -21.58
C GLN A 175 -14.73 8.87 -21.42
N TYR A 176 -14.80 8.09 -22.50
CA TYR A 176 -15.25 6.70 -22.45
C TYR A 176 -14.20 5.81 -21.78
N TYR A 177 -12.93 5.97 -22.16
CA TYR A 177 -11.80 5.30 -21.54
C TYR A 177 -11.73 5.63 -20.04
N PHE A 178 -11.81 6.91 -19.68
CA PHE A 178 -11.89 7.33 -18.27
C PHE A 178 -13.06 6.67 -17.53
N SER A 179 -14.27 6.70 -18.11
CA SER A 179 -15.47 6.17 -17.46
C SER A 179 -15.40 4.66 -17.25
N ASN A 180 -14.86 3.92 -18.22
CA ASN A 180 -14.65 2.48 -18.11
C ASN A 180 -13.58 2.15 -17.07
N TYR A 181 -12.45 2.87 -17.08
CA TYR A 181 -11.39 2.71 -16.08
C TYR A 181 -11.90 3.00 -14.67
N PHE A 182 -12.61 4.11 -14.49
CA PHE A 182 -13.20 4.50 -13.21
C PHE A 182 -14.19 3.45 -12.71
N LYS A 183 -15.09 2.97 -13.56
CA LYS A 183 -16.06 1.92 -13.21
C LYS A 183 -15.37 0.62 -12.84
N GLN A 184 -14.32 0.22 -13.56
CA GLN A 184 -13.56 -0.99 -13.24
C GLN A 184 -12.92 -0.91 -11.86
N LYS A 185 -12.41 0.26 -11.46
CA LYS A 185 -11.71 0.45 -10.19
C LYS A 185 -12.63 0.74 -9.00
N ASN A 186 -13.76 1.43 -9.21
CA ASN A 186 -14.66 1.88 -8.15
C ASN A 186 -16.04 1.16 -8.14
N GLY A 187 -16.30 0.27 -9.10
CA GLY A 187 -17.56 -0.49 -9.21
C GLY A 187 -18.75 0.29 -9.79
N VAL A 188 -18.72 1.62 -9.79
CA VAL A 188 -19.77 2.50 -10.33
C VAL A 188 -19.21 3.51 -11.34
N SER A 189 -20.05 3.99 -12.26
CA SER A 189 -19.62 5.01 -13.24
C SER A 189 -19.36 6.37 -12.56
N PRO A 190 -18.54 7.25 -13.15
CA PRO A 190 -18.28 8.58 -12.60
C PRO A 190 -19.55 9.40 -12.32
N THR A 191 -20.51 9.38 -13.25
CA THR A 191 -21.79 10.09 -13.09
C THR A 191 -22.60 9.53 -11.92
N ARG A 192 -22.63 8.21 -11.77
CA ARG A 192 -23.35 7.57 -10.65
C ARG A 192 -22.65 7.87 -9.32
N TYR A 193 -21.33 7.83 -9.29
CA TYR A 193 -20.52 8.19 -8.12
C TYR A 193 -20.83 9.61 -7.65
N ARG A 194 -20.89 10.58 -8.57
CA ARG A 194 -21.27 11.97 -8.26
C ARG A 194 -22.67 12.07 -7.65
N ASN A 195 -23.66 11.35 -8.18
CA ASN A 195 -25.04 11.48 -7.71
C ASN A 195 -25.29 10.79 -6.34
N GLN A 196 -24.30 10.07 -5.81
CA GLN A 196 -24.39 9.40 -4.50
C GLN A 196 -23.84 10.24 -3.35
N HIS A 197 -23.22 11.39 -3.65
CA HIS A 197 -22.58 12.29 -2.70
C HIS A 197 -23.00 13.74 -2.95
#